data_AF-I3ZLC9-F1
#
_entry.id   AF-I3ZLC9-F1
#
_cell.length_a   1.000
_cell.length_b   1.000
_cell.length_c   1.000
_cell.angle_alpha   90.00
_cell.angle_beta   90.00
_cell.angle_gamma   90.00
#
_symmetry.space_group_name_H-M   'P 1'
#
loop_
_entity.id
_entity.type
_entity.pdbx_description
1 polymer ?
#
loop_
_entity_poly.entity_id
_entity_poly.type
_entity_poly.pdbx_seq_one_letter_code
_entity_poly.pdbx_strand_id
1 'polypeptide(L)'
;MTDALQASIAAIWQKSIPQTRERLAILQRAADDLANSRTIDPEQRAEALSIAHKLAGSLGMFGFNDATEHARAIELTLENDGLPQPERLEKHVAALTACMQPRLES
;
A
#
# COMPACT_ATOMS: atom_id res chain seq x y z
N MET A 1 6.64 -26.07 6.58
CA MET A 1 5.75 -25.90 5.40
C MET A 1 6.32 -26.73 4.27
N THR A 2 5.49 -27.36 3.44
CA THR A 2 5.96 -28.17 2.30
C THR A 2 6.33 -27.28 1.12
N ASP A 3 7.34 -27.65 0.34
CA ASP A 3 7.81 -26.87 -0.83
C ASP A 3 6.68 -26.56 -1.84
N ALA A 4 5.72 -27.47 -2.00
CA ALA A 4 4.57 -27.29 -2.87
C ALA A 4 3.62 -26.15 -2.45
N LEU A 5 3.47 -25.92 -1.14
CA LEU A 5 2.66 -24.81 -0.63
C LEU A 5 3.36 -23.47 -0.90
N GLN A 6 4.68 -23.42 -0.72
CA GLN A 6 5.46 -22.21 -0.96
C GLN A 6 5.48 -21.83 -2.45
N ALA A 7 5.60 -22.80 -3.35
CA ALA A 7 5.50 -22.58 -4.79
C ALA A 7 4.11 -22.05 -5.21
N SER A 8 3.04 -22.55 -4.57
CA SER A 8 1.67 -22.12 -4.85
C SER A 8 1.43 -20.67 -4.39
N ILE A 9 1.94 -20.29 -3.21
CA ILE A 9 1.89 -18.91 -2.71
C ILE A 9 2.66 -17.96 -3.64
N ALA A 10 3.85 -18.36 -4.10
CA ALA A 10 4.64 -17.58 -5.05
C ALA A 10 3.92 -17.38 -6.40
N ALA A 11 3.24 -18.42 -6.90
CA ALA A 11 2.45 -18.31 -8.13
C ALA A 11 1.23 -17.38 -7.98
N ILE A 12 0.60 -17.35 -6.80
CA ILE A 12 -0.48 -16.40 -6.50
C ILE A 12 0.08 -14.98 -6.42
N TRP A 13 1.24 -14.79 -5.78
CA TRP A 13 1.91 -13.49 -5.71
C TRP A 13 2.16 -12.92 -7.11
N GLN A 14 2.72 -13.71 -8.02
CA GLN A 14 3.00 -13.29 -9.40
C GLN A 14 1.75 -12.75 -10.11
N LYS A 15 0.60 -13.39 -9.92
CA LYS A 15 -0.69 -12.92 -10.47
C LYS A 15 -1.19 -11.63 -9.83
N SER A 16 -0.77 -11.33 -8.61
CA SER A 16 -1.17 -10.14 -7.85
C SER A 16 -0.29 -8.91 -8.12
N ILE A 17 0.85 -9.07 -8.80
CA ILE A 17 1.79 -7.97 -9.08
C ILE A 17 1.12 -6.81 -9.85
N PRO A 18 0.36 -7.01 -10.95
CA PRO A 18 -0.25 -5.90 -11.68
C PRO A 18 -1.21 -5.08 -10.81
N GLN A 19 -2.05 -5.76 -10.03
CA GLN A 19 -2.97 -5.12 -9.11
C GLN A 19 -2.24 -4.39 -7.97
N THR A 20 -1.12 -4.95 -7.49
CA THR A 20 -0.31 -4.28 -6.46
C THR A 20 0.30 -2.99 -6.99
N ARG A 21 0.81 -2.99 -8.23
CA ARG A 21 1.32 -1.76 -8.89
C ARG A 21 0.27 -0.67 -8.99
N GLU A 22 -0.92 -1.03 -9.46
CA GLU A 22 -2.05 -0.08 -9.60
C GLU A 22 -2.41 0.53 -8.24
N ARG A 23 -2.51 -0.31 -7.20
CA ARG A 23 -2.78 0.13 -5.83
C ARG A 23 -1.71 1.09 -5.30
N LEU A 24 -0.43 0.78 -5.51
CA LEU A 24 0.67 1.67 -5.10
C LEU A 24 0.60 3.03 -5.84
N ALA A 25 0.24 3.02 -7.13
CA ALA A 25 0.09 4.26 -7.90
C ALA A 25 -1.07 5.14 -7.37
N ILE A 26 -2.18 4.54 -6.93
CA ILE A 26 -3.29 5.28 -6.33
C ILE A 26 -2.87 5.89 -4.99
N LEU A 27 -2.16 5.13 -4.15
CA LEU A 27 -1.63 5.67 -2.89
C LEU A 27 -0.62 6.80 -3.12
N GLN A 28 0.23 6.69 -4.14
CA GLN A 28 1.17 7.75 -4.52
C GLN A 28 0.43 9.01 -4.95
N ARG A 29 -0.60 8.88 -5.80
CA ARG A 29 -1.42 10.02 -6.21
C ARG A 29 -2.07 10.72 -5.03
N ALA A 30 -2.66 9.98 -4.10
CA ALA A 30 -3.28 10.57 -2.91
C ALA A 30 -2.26 11.31 -2.03
N ALA A 31 -1.04 10.78 -1.90
CA ALA A 31 0.04 11.46 -1.18
C ALA A 31 0.48 12.75 -1.89
N ASP A 32 0.69 12.69 -3.21
CA ASP A 32 1.13 13.84 -4.02
C ASP A 32 0.07 14.95 -4.03
N ASP A 33 -1.21 14.60 -4.20
CA ASP A 33 -2.31 15.56 -4.21
C ASP A 33 -2.41 16.27 -2.85
N LEU A 34 -2.32 15.53 -1.76
CA LEU A 34 -2.33 16.08 -0.41
C LEU A 34 -1.12 16.99 -0.14
N ALA A 35 0.08 16.62 -0.61
CA ALA A 35 1.29 17.41 -0.44
C ALA A 35 1.24 18.74 -1.21
N ASN A 36 0.72 18.71 -2.44
CA ASN A 36 0.69 19.87 -3.32
C ASN A 36 -0.46 20.83 -3.02
N SER A 37 -1.65 20.30 -2.70
CA SER A 37 -2.86 21.11 -2.53
C SER A 37 -3.21 21.41 -1.07
N ARG A 38 -2.60 20.68 -0.12
CA ARG A 38 -2.99 20.68 1.30
C ARG A 38 -4.47 20.35 1.51
N THR A 39 -5.08 19.63 0.57
CA THR A 39 -6.42 19.07 0.67
C THR A 39 -6.41 17.66 0.09
N ILE A 40 -7.42 16.86 0.42
CA ILE A 40 -7.62 15.55 -0.20
C ILE A 40 -9.10 15.39 -0.48
N ASP A 41 -9.42 14.95 -1.69
CA ASP A 41 -10.80 14.69 -2.07
C ASP A 41 -11.38 13.54 -1.22
N PRO A 42 -12.64 13.63 -0.73
CA PRO A 42 -13.21 12.58 0.10
C PRO A 42 -13.31 11.21 -0.57
N GLU A 43 -13.59 11.15 -1.88
CA GLU A 43 -13.65 9.89 -2.64
C GLU A 43 -12.24 9.31 -2.80
N GLN A 44 -11.27 10.16 -3.13
CA GLN A 44 -9.85 9.75 -3.18
C GLN A 44 -9.35 9.24 -1.83
N ARG A 45 -9.68 9.91 -0.72
CA ARG A 45 -9.33 9.48 0.63
C ARG A 45 -9.94 8.12 0.95
N ALA A 46 -11.21 7.92 0.62
CA ALA A 46 -11.91 6.64 0.85
C ALA A 46 -11.32 5.50 -0.01
N GLU A 47 -10.98 5.79 -1.26
CA GLU A 47 -10.32 4.83 -2.16
C GLU A 47 -8.94 4.43 -1.62
N ALA A 48 -8.10 5.41 -1.30
CA ALA A 48 -6.76 5.19 -0.76
C ALA A 48 -6.82 4.42 0.58
N LEU A 49 -7.77 4.74 1.45
CA LEU A 49 -8.01 4.00 2.70
C LEU A 49 -8.35 2.53 2.43
N SER A 50 -9.30 2.26 1.52
CA SER A 50 -9.69 0.90 1.15
C SER A 50 -8.52 0.10 0.55
N ILE A 51 -7.68 0.76 -0.25
CA ILE A 51 -6.49 0.15 -0.84
C ILE A 51 -5.44 -0.17 0.22
N ALA A 52 -5.18 0.77 1.14
CA ALA A 52 -4.23 0.57 2.22
C ALA A 52 -4.63 -0.64 3.09
N HIS A 53 -5.91 -0.75 3.45
CA HIS A 53 -6.46 -1.91 4.15
C HIS A 53 -6.23 -3.24 3.39
N LYS A 54 -6.57 -3.26 2.09
CA LYS A 54 -6.39 -4.45 1.24
C LYS A 54 -4.92 -4.84 1.10
N LEU A 55 -4.02 -3.86 0.98
CA LEU A 55 -2.58 -4.11 0.94
C LEU A 55 -2.08 -4.64 2.28
N ALA A 56 -2.48 -4.06 3.41
CA ALA A 56 -2.11 -4.56 4.73
C ALA A 56 -2.48 -6.04 4.91
N GLY A 57 -3.71 -6.42 4.51
CA GLY A 57 -4.16 -7.81 4.56
C GLY A 57 -3.41 -8.74 3.59
N SER A 58 -3.36 -8.38 2.31
CA SER A 58 -2.77 -9.24 1.27
C SER A 58 -1.25 -9.39 1.39
N LEU A 59 -0.52 -8.29 1.65
CA LEU A 59 0.93 -8.35 1.85
C LEU A 59 1.31 -9.14 3.10
N GLY A 60 0.45 -9.12 4.13
CA GLY A 60 0.62 -9.91 5.33
C GLY A 60 0.48 -11.41 5.05
N MET A 61 -0.49 -11.80 4.21
CA MET A 61 -0.65 -13.19 3.76
C MET A 61 0.59 -13.69 2.99
N PHE A 62 1.25 -12.82 2.23
CA PHE A 62 2.49 -13.15 1.52
C PHE A 62 3.76 -13.08 2.39
N GLY A 63 3.64 -12.67 3.66
CA GLY A 63 4.78 -12.56 4.60
C GLY A 63 5.64 -11.31 4.41
N PHE A 64 5.13 -10.28 3.73
CA PHE A 64 5.85 -9.02 3.51
C PHE A 64 5.63 -8.04 4.68
N ASN A 65 6.15 -8.39 5.85
CA ASN A 65 5.86 -7.70 7.11
C ASN A 65 6.16 -6.18 7.05
N ASP A 66 7.34 -5.77 6.58
CA ASP A 66 7.71 -4.35 6.49
C ASP A 66 6.72 -3.55 5.61
N ALA A 67 6.30 -4.14 4.49
CA ALA A 67 5.32 -3.52 3.59
C ALA A 67 3.93 -3.47 4.24
N THR A 68 3.54 -4.51 4.98
CA THR A 68 2.30 -4.53 5.75
C THR A 68 2.28 -3.43 6.82
N GLU A 69 3.38 -3.18 7.51
CA GLU A 69 3.47 -2.12 8.52
C GLU A 69 3.25 -0.73 7.90
N HIS A 70 3.88 -0.46 6.76
CA HIS A 70 3.66 0.80 6.04
C HIS A 70 2.24 0.92 5.49
N ALA A 71 1.65 -0.14 4.95
CA ALA A 71 0.26 -0.15 4.50
C ALA A 71 -0.72 0.16 5.65
N ARG A 72 -0.52 -0.43 6.84
CA ARG A 72 -1.33 -0.11 8.04
C ARG A 72 -1.13 1.33 8.51
N ALA A 73 0.09 1.85 8.45
CA ALA A 73 0.35 3.24 8.83
C ALA A 73 -0.37 4.23 7.90
N ILE A 74 -0.45 3.91 6.60
CA ILE A 74 -1.22 4.69 5.61
C ILE A 74 -2.72 4.60 5.92
N GLU A 75 -3.23 3.39 6.16
CA GLU A 75 -4.63 3.14 6.54
C GLU A 75 -5.03 4.00 7.74
N LEU A 76 -4.30 3.90 8.85
CA LEU A 76 -4.56 4.69 10.07
C LEU A 76 -4.45 6.20 9.82
N THR A 77 -3.52 6.63 8.96
CA THR A 77 -3.36 8.05 8.61
C THR A 77 -4.57 8.57 7.83
N LEU A 78 -5.15 7.74 6.96
CA LEU A 78 -6.33 8.05 6.15
C LEU A 78 -7.66 7.73 6.85
N GLU A 79 -7.67 7.07 8.00
CA GLU A 79 -8.88 6.78 8.77
C GLU A 79 -9.24 7.98 9.67
N ASN A 80 -8.25 8.58 10.34
CA ASN A 80 -8.44 9.65 11.32
C ASN A 80 -9.23 10.86 10.81
N ASP A 81 -10.24 11.29 11.58
CA ASP A 81 -11.04 12.49 11.31
C ASP A 81 -10.19 13.76 11.38
N GLY A 82 -9.66 14.18 10.23
CA GLY A 82 -8.79 15.35 10.10
C GLY A 82 -8.01 15.31 8.80
N LEU A 83 -7.43 16.44 8.42
CA LEU A 83 -6.50 16.49 7.30
C LEU A 83 -5.23 15.71 7.71
N PRO A 84 -4.84 14.66 6.97
CA PRO A 84 -3.63 13.94 7.28
C PRO A 84 -2.41 14.85 7.13
N GLN A 85 -1.36 14.61 7.92
CA GLN A 85 -0.09 15.31 7.73
C GLN A 85 0.54 14.82 6.41
N PRO A 86 0.72 15.68 5.39
CA PRO A 86 1.18 15.24 4.08
C PRO A 86 2.53 14.51 4.15
N GLU A 87 3.45 15.05 4.96
CA GLU A 87 4.81 14.52 5.09
C GLU A 87 4.81 13.10 5.70
N ARG A 88 3.82 12.77 6.53
CA ARG A 88 3.66 11.41 7.09
C ARG A 88 3.10 10.45 6.06
N LEU A 89 2.10 10.87 5.28
CA LEU A 89 1.50 10.04 4.24
C LEU A 89 2.53 9.72 3.15
N GLU A 90 3.23 10.75 2.64
CA GLU A 90 4.30 10.60 1.66
C GLU A 90 5.40 9.65 2.14
N LYS A 91 5.86 9.82 3.39
CA LYS A 91 6.90 8.96 3.96
C LYS A 91 6.49 7.48 3.93
N HIS A 92 5.28 7.15 4.36
CA HIS A 92 4.83 5.77 4.40
C HIS A 92 4.56 5.20 3.01
N VAL A 93 4.02 6.00 2.08
CA VAL A 93 3.81 5.58 0.70
C VAL A 93 5.14 5.32 -0.02
N ALA A 94 6.12 6.21 0.16
CA ALA A 94 7.46 6.04 -0.40
C ALA A 94 8.14 4.78 0.17
N ALA A 95 8.06 4.57 1.49
CA ALA A 95 8.64 3.39 2.14
C ALA A 95 7.96 2.09 1.69
N LEU A 96 6.62 2.07 1.60
CA LEU A 96 5.87 0.95 1.07
C LEU A 96 6.31 0.61 -0.37
N THR A 97 6.40 1.62 -1.24
CA THR A 97 6.84 1.45 -2.63
C THR A 97 8.27 0.91 -2.71
N ALA A 98 9.19 1.46 -1.91
CA ALA A 98 10.57 1.00 -1.86
C ALA A 98 10.70 -0.45 -1.38
N CYS A 99 9.94 -0.85 -0.34
CA CYS A 99 9.87 -2.23 0.11
C CYS A 99 9.35 -3.17 -0.99
N MET A 100 8.36 -2.71 -1.77
CA MET A 100 7.72 -3.55 -2.78
C MET A 100 8.50 -3.62 -4.09
N GLN A 101 9.28 -2.61 -4.44
CA GLN A 101 10.01 -2.54 -5.72
C GLN A 101 10.75 -3.84 -6.12
N PRO A 102 11.64 -4.43 -5.30
CA PRO A 102 12.34 -5.65 -5.69
C PRO A 102 11.42 -6.85 -5.93
N ARG A 103 10.22 -6.85 -5.32
CA ARG A 103 9.22 -7.93 -5.43
C ARG A 103 8.30 -7.78 -6.63
N LEU A 104 8.24 -6.59 -7.21
CA LEU A 104 7.44 -6.29 -8.40
C LEU A 104 8.22 -6.56 -9.69
N GLU A 105 9.55 -6.45 -9.65
CA GLU A 105 10.46 -6.70 -10.78
C GLU A 105 10.78 -8.21 -10.97
N SER A 106 10.34 -9.05 -10.04
CA SER A 106 10.51 -10.52 -10.02
C SER A 106 9.49 -11.24 -10.88
#